data_AF-A0A9D4QHG0-F1
#
_entry.id   AF-A0A9D4QHG0-F1
#
_cell.length_a   1.000
_cell.length_b   1.000
_cell.length_c   1.000
_cell.angle_alpha   90.00
_cell.angle_beta   90.00
_cell.angle_gamma   90.00
#
_symmetry.space_group_name_H-M   'P 1'
#
loop_
_entity.id
_entity.type
_entity.pdbx_description
1 polymer ?
#
loop_
_entity_poly.entity_id
_entity_poly.type
_entity_poly.pdbx_seq_one_letter_code
_entity_poly.pdbx_strand_id
1 'polypeptide(L)'
;MTRKVIVATDKVDLFSRFKVLIQEVADTFASSGNEFLKVGVSGGSMPTMLAQVLPGVKTDWKKWRFFFCDERLVPVENSENTYGSYNAQLAPKLGLTKEQFVVVDTSLPPHEAAQKYSEKLKEYFKTVPEFDLLLLGMGPDGHTCSLFPGHKLLEKVLHPKKGEPRLPASLVEPTAGDVVWLLDTAAASLLPK
;
A
#
# COMPACT_ATOMS: atom_id res chain seq x y z
N MET A 1 -4.64 3.53 -19.97
CA MET A 1 -4.96 2.51 -18.95
C MET A 1 -6.32 1.93 -19.18
N THR A 2 -6.44 0.61 -19.12
CA THR A 2 -7.73 -0.09 -19.08
C THR A 2 -8.11 -0.32 -17.62
N ARG A 3 -9.23 0.25 -17.18
CA ARG A 3 -9.78 -0.03 -15.85
C ARG A 3 -10.42 -1.42 -15.87
N LYS A 4 -9.94 -2.31 -15.00
CA LYS A 4 -10.56 -3.62 -14.77
C LYS A 4 -11.20 -3.63 -13.38
N VAL A 5 -12.49 -3.94 -13.32
CA VAL A 5 -13.20 -4.16 -12.05
C VAL A 5 -13.35 -5.67 -11.88
N ILE A 6 -12.82 -6.21 -10.79
CA ILE A 6 -12.94 -7.62 -10.44
C ILE A 6 -13.87 -7.70 -9.24
N VAL A 7 -15.02 -8.36 -9.42
CA VAL A 7 -16.01 -8.56 -8.36
C VAL A 7 -15.95 -10.01 -7.92
N ALA A 8 -15.71 -10.22 -6.62
CA ALA A 8 -15.74 -11.54 -6.01
C ALA A 8 -17.14 -11.88 -5.47
N THR A 9 -17.52 -13.15 -5.49
CA THR A 9 -18.84 -13.59 -4.99
C THR A 9 -18.91 -13.65 -3.47
N ASP A 10 -17.77 -13.92 -2.84
CA ASP A 10 -17.61 -14.02 -1.40
C ASP A 10 -16.12 -13.82 -1.02
N LYS A 11 -15.83 -13.94 0.27
CA LYS A 11 -14.49 -13.77 0.83
C LYS A 11 -13.48 -14.83 0.33
N VAL A 12 -13.94 -16.06 0.10
CA VAL A 12 -13.07 -17.16 -0.37
C VAL A 12 -12.68 -16.91 -1.82
N ASP A 13 -13.64 -16.54 -2.67
CA ASP A 13 -13.39 -16.16 -4.06
C ASP A 13 -12.46 -14.94 -4.14
N LEU A 14 -12.70 -13.93 -3.30
CA LEU A 14 -11.84 -12.74 -3.20
C LEU A 14 -10.39 -13.13 -2.89
N PHE A 15 -10.18 -13.97 -1.87
CA PHE A 15 -8.83 -14.37 -1.46
C PHE A 15 -8.15 -15.23 -2.52
N SER A 16 -8.90 -16.09 -3.20
CA SER A 16 -8.40 -16.91 -4.30
C SER A 16 -7.92 -16.03 -5.47
N ARG A 17 -8.76 -15.10 -5.92
CA ARG A 17 -8.42 -14.16 -7.02
C ARG A 17 -7.26 -13.26 -6.65
N PHE A 18 -7.25 -12.76 -5.42
CA PHE A 18 -6.18 -11.87 -4.97
C PHE A 18 -4.84 -12.59 -4.89
N LYS A 19 -4.83 -13.86 -4.43
CA LYS A 19 -3.64 -14.71 -4.49
C LYS A 19 -3.11 -14.88 -5.92
N VAL A 20 -3.99 -15.11 -6.90
CA VAL A 20 -3.59 -15.23 -8.32
C VAL A 20 -2.94 -13.95 -8.81
N LEU A 21 -3.55 -12.78 -8.57
CA LEU A 21 -2.98 -11.49 -8.95
C LEU A 21 -1.59 -11.26 -8.33
N ILE A 22 -1.44 -11.58 -7.05
CA ILE A 22 -0.14 -11.41 -6.37
C ILE A 22 0.89 -12.42 -6.88
N GLN A 23 0.48 -13.64 -7.24
CA GLN A 23 1.38 -14.63 -7.86
C GLN A 23 1.89 -14.12 -9.22
N GLU A 24 1.02 -13.54 -10.05
CA GLU A 24 1.41 -12.97 -11.35
C GLU A 24 2.45 -11.84 -11.19
N VAL A 25 2.28 -10.99 -10.17
CA VAL A 25 3.26 -9.95 -9.82
C VAL A 25 4.59 -10.59 -9.38
N ALA A 26 4.55 -11.60 -8.51
CA ALA A 26 5.74 -12.28 -8.02
C ALA A 26 6.52 -12.97 -9.16
N ASP A 27 5.82 -13.62 -10.09
CA ASP A 27 6.41 -14.30 -11.26
C ASP A 27 7.03 -13.30 -12.24
N THR A 28 6.35 -12.16 -12.46
CA THR A 28 6.88 -11.05 -13.27
C THR A 28 8.15 -10.47 -12.64
N PHE A 29 8.12 -10.22 -11.32
CA PHE A 29 9.28 -9.73 -10.58
C PHE A 29 10.46 -10.70 -10.67
N ALA A 30 10.23 -12.02 -10.53
CA ALA A 30 11.28 -13.03 -10.60
C ALA A 30 12.05 -12.99 -11.94
N SER A 31 11.41 -12.51 -13.01
CA SER A 31 12.01 -12.37 -14.34
C SER A 31 12.63 -10.99 -14.61
N SER A 32 12.46 -10.01 -13.70
CA SER A 32 12.87 -8.62 -13.92
C SER A 32 14.37 -8.35 -13.68
N GLY A 33 15.05 -9.20 -12.88
CA GLY A 33 16.41 -8.96 -12.41
C GLY A 33 16.54 -7.88 -11.33
N ASN A 34 15.43 -7.28 -10.89
CA ASN A 34 15.41 -6.30 -9.80
C ASN A 34 15.85 -6.92 -8.47
N GLU A 35 16.49 -6.11 -7.62
CA GLU A 35 16.98 -6.58 -6.33
C GLU A 35 15.84 -6.93 -5.35
N PHE A 36 14.79 -6.10 -5.33
CA PHE A 36 13.64 -6.24 -4.44
C PHE A 36 12.32 -5.99 -5.15
N LEU A 37 11.30 -6.75 -4.77
CA LEU A 37 9.89 -6.53 -5.08
C LEU A 37 9.36 -5.50 -4.08
N LYS A 38 9.03 -4.31 -4.58
CA LYS A 38 8.66 -3.13 -3.77
C LYS A 38 7.14 -3.03 -3.71
N VAL A 39 6.58 -3.29 -2.53
CA VAL A 39 5.13 -3.31 -2.29
C VAL A 39 4.73 -2.14 -1.39
N GLY A 40 3.89 -1.24 -1.88
CA GLY A 40 3.22 -0.25 -1.04
C GLY A 40 1.94 -0.83 -0.45
N VAL A 41 1.71 -0.64 0.85
CA VAL A 41 0.55 -1.18 1.57
C VAL A 41 -0.12 -0.15 2.46
N SER A 42 -1.44 -0.21 2.55
CA SER A 42 -2.25 0.53 3.53
C SER A 42 -2.56 -0.31 4.77
N GLY A 43 -3.06 0.36 5.82
CA GLY A 43 -3.55 -0.27 7.05
C GLY A 43 -4.99 -0.79 6.96
N GLY A 44 -5.74 -0.65 8.06
CA GLY A 44 -7.12 -1.13 8.16
C GLY A 44 -7.21 -2.66 8.21
N SER A 45 -8.11 -3.25 7.42
CA SER A 45 -8.33 -4.71 7.35
C SER A 45 -7.29 -5.45 6.48
N MET A 46 -6.44 -4.72 5.77
CA MET A 46 -5.47 -5.27 4.81
C MET A 46 -4.40 -6.18 5.45
N PRO A 47 -3.78 -5.87 6.61
CA PRO A 47 -2.81 -6.77 7.25
C PRO A 47 -3.42 -8.16 7.52
N THR A 48 -4.65 -8.19 8.04
CA THR A 48 -5.37 -9.44 8.34
C THR A 48 -5.69 -10.23 7.09
N MET A 49 -6.09 -9.56 6.01
CA MET A 49 -6.33 -10.19 4.71
C MET A 49 -5.04 -10.77 4.13
N LEU A 50 -3.96 -9.97 4.06
CA LEU A 50 -2.69 -10.40 3.49
C LEU A 50 -2.06 -11.54 4.30
N ALA A 51 -2.22 -11.55 5.63
CA ALA A 51 -1.80 -12.66 6.48
C ALA A 51 -2.54 -13.98 6.19
N GLN A 52 -3.66 -13.95 5.45
CA GLN A 52 -4.36 -15.16 4.99
C GLN A 52 -4.03 -15.50 3.54
N VAL A 53 -3.79 -14.49 2.69
CA VAL A 53 -3.56 -14.67 1.25
C VAL A 53 -2.09 -15.00 0.94
N LEU A 54 -1.15 -14.22 1.47
CA LEU A 54 0.26 -14.29 1.10
C LEU A 54 0.94 -15.63 1.40
N PRO A 55 0.62 -16.38 2.48
CA PRO A 55 1.22 -17.69 2.70
C PRO A 55 0.98 -18.70 1.57
N GLY A 56 -0.02 -18.47 0.72
CA GLY A 56 -0.30 -19.29 -0.47
C GLY A 56 0.45 -18.88 -1.74
N VAL A 57 1.22 -17.79 -1.71
CA VAL A 57 2.01 -17.29 -2.85
C VAL A 57 3.40 -17.94 -2.85
N LYS A 58 3.83 -18.45 -4.00
CA LYS A 58 5.15 -19.06 -4.20
C LYS A 58 6.13 -17.99 -4.65
N THR A 59 7.02 -17.58 -3.76
CA THR A 59 8.03 -16.53 -4.02
C THR A 59 9.17 -16.64 -3.01
N ASP A 60 10.32 -16.01 -3.30
CA ASP A 60 11.34 -15.74 -2.29
C ASP A 60 10.97 -14.51 -1.46
N TRP A 61 10.45 -14.71 -0.24
CA TRP A 61 10.06 -13.63 0.65
C TRP A 61 11.21 -12.70 1.06
N LYS A 62 12.47 -13.13 0.99
CA LYS A 62 13.63 -12.27 1.31
C LYS A 62 13.77 -11.10 0.34
N LYS A 63 13.22 -11.26 -0.87
CA LYS A 63 13.22 -10.25 -1.94
C LYS A 63 12.12 -9.22 -1.79
N TRP A 64 11.23 -9.34 -0.80
CA TRP A 64 10.12 -8.41 -0.62
C TRP A 64 10.52 -7.23 0.27
N ARG A 65 10.08 -6.03 -0.13
CA ARG A 65 10.19 -4.80 0.67
C ARG A 65 8.83 -4.12 0.74
N PHE A 66 8.37 -3.89 1.95
CA PHE A 66 7.07 -3.29 2.24
C PHE A 66 7.24 -1.83 2.63
N PHE A 67 6.42 -0.97 2.02
CA PHE A 67 6.37 0.46 2.25
C PHE A 67 4.94 0.83 2.67
N PHE A 68 4.80 1.79 3.56
CA PHE A 68 3.49 2.19 4.09
C PHE A 68 2.99 3.43 3.37
N CYS A 69 1.80 3.31 2.77
CA CYS A 69 1.16 4.40 2.04
C CYS A 69 0.73 5.55 2.95
N ASP A 70 0.47 5.23 4.21
CA ASP A 70 0.23 6.14 5.32
C ASP A 70 0.53 5.44 6.65
N GLU A 71 0.63 6.22 7.73
CA GLU A 71 0.81 5.68 9.07
C GLU A 71 0.18 6.61 10.11
N ARG A 72 -0.38 6.02 11.17
CA ARG A 72 -0.83 6.75 12.35
C ARG A 72 0.35 6.94 13.28
N LEU A 73 0.57 8.19 13.71
CA LEU A 73 1.67 8.55 14.60
C LEU A 73 1.32 8.20 16.05
N VAL A 74 1.22 6.89 16.29
CA VAL A 74 0.98 6.25 17.59
C VAL A 74 2.07 5.21 17.85
N PRO A 75 2.29 4.80 19.12
CA PRO A 75 3.25 3.74 19.45
C PRO A 75 2.99 2.45 18.66
N VAL A 76 4.04 1.66 18.41
CA VAL A 76 3.98 0.45 17.57
C VAL A 76 3.06 -0.62 18.17
N GLU A 77 2.90 -0.62 19.49
CA GLU A 77 2.04 -1.52 20.24
C GLU A 77 0.55 -1.15 20.13
N ASN A 78 0.24 0.05 19.66
CA ASN A 78 -1.13 0.49 19.43
C ASN A 78 -1.73 -0.28 18.25
N SER A 79 -2.97 -0.76 18.39
CA SER A 79 -3.67 -1.50 17.33
C SER A 79 -3.95 -0.68 16.07
N GLU A 80 -3.90 0.65 16.17
CA GLU A 80 -4.01 1.55 15.02
C GLU A 80 -2.68 1.76 14.27
N ASN A 81 -1.55 1.30 14.80
CA ASN A 81 -0.27 1.36 14.10
C ASN A 81 -0.25 0.34 12.95
N THR A 82 -0.04 0.83 11.73
CA THR A 82 -0.07 0.02 10.50
C THR A 82 1.11 -0.95 10.48
N TYR A 83 2.33 -0.46 10.67
CA TYR A 83 3.51 -1.31 10.76
C TYR A 83 3.37 -2.35 11.87
N GLY A 84 2.92 -1.96 13.06
CA GLY A 84 2.67 -2.85 14.19
C GLY A 84 1.74 -4.00 13.82
N SER A 85 0.65 -3.71 13.10
CA SER A 85 -0.28 -4.71 12.60
C SER A 85 0.35 -5.68 11.61
N TYR A 86 1.14 -5.19 10.65
CA TYR A 86 1.86 -6.04 9.68
C TYR A 86 2.94 -6.89 10.36
N ASN A 87 3.71 -6.30 11.27
CA ASN A 87 4.76 -7.00 12.00
C ASN A 87 4.18 -8.11 12.92
N ALA A 88 3.01 -7.87 13.53
CA ALA A 88 2.35 -8.87 14.37
C ALA A 88 1.67 -9.99 13.56
N GLN A 89 1.00 -9.65 12.45
CA GLN A 89 0.12 -10.60 11.75
C GLN A 89 0.78 -11.28 10.54
N LEU A 90 1.63 -10.56 9.81
CA LEU A 90 2.18 -11.01 8.54
C LEU A 90 3.61 -11.55 8.68
N ALA A 91 4.48 -10.82 9.38
CA ALA A 91 5.90 -11.18 9.48
C ALA A 91 6.14 -12.63 9.98
N PRO A 92 5.47 -13.13 11.03
CA PRO A 92 5.68 -14.49 11.52
C PRO A 92 5.24 -15.57 10.52
N LYS A 93 4.27 -15.26 9.65
CA LYS A 93 3.72 -16.22 8.68
C LYS A 93 4.62 -16.43 7.48
N LEU A 94 5.39 -15.40 7.12
CA LEU A 94 6.23 -15.39 5.93
C LEU A 94 7.73 -15.41 6.28
N GLY A 95 8.08 -15.38 7.58
CA GLY A 95 9.46 -15.30 8.05
C GLY A 95 10.13 -13.96 7.73
N LEU A 96 9.36 -12.85 7.73
CA LEU A 96 9.89 -11.53 7.40
C LEU A 96 10.68 -10.96 8.56
N THR A 97 11.73 -10.21 8.25
CA THR A 97 12.50 -9.44 9.23
C THR A 97 12.08 -7.97 9.24
N LYS A 98 12.47 -7.24 10.29
CA LYS A 98 12.12 -5.81 10.44
C LYS A 98 12.67 -4.96 9.31
N GLU A 99 13.84 -5.33 8.78
CA GLU A 99 14.54 -4.63 7.70
C GLU A 99 13.78 -4.69 6.37
N GLN A 100 12.80 -5.59 6.25
CA GLN A 100 11.93 -5.68 5.08
C GLN A 100 10.80 -4.64 5.09
N PHE A 101 10.61 -3.93 6.21
CA PHE A 101 9.60 -2.90 6.36
C PHE A 101 10.26 -1.52 6.38
N VAL A 102 9.94 -0.70 5.39
CA VAL A 102 10.35 0.71 5.34
C VAL A 102 9.29 1.52 6.07
N VAL A 103 9.54 1.74 7.36
CA VAL A 103 8.57 2.32 8.32
C VAL A 103 8.67 3.85 8.44
N VAL A 104 7.53 4.48 8.74
CA VAL A 104 7.43 5.86 9.23
C VAL A 104 7.90 5.89 10.68
N ASP A 105 8.70 6.88 11.05
CA ASP A 105 9.13 7.08 12.44
C ASP A 105 8.01 7.78 13.22
N THR A 106 7.23 7.00 13.97
CA THR A 106 6.05 7.50 14.71
C THR A 106 6.40 8.25 15.99
N SER A 107 7.68 8.32 16.36
CA SER A 107 8.14 9.11 17.51
C SER A 107 8.33 10.60 17.19
N LEU A 108 8.32 10.97 15.91
CA LEU A 108 8.56 12.33 15.46
C LEU A 108 7.26 13.13 15.26
N PRO A 109 7.33 14.47 15.32
CA PRO A 109 6.23 15.32 14.89
C PRO A 109 5.84 15.05 13.42
N PRO A 110 4.58 15.28 13.03
CA PRO A 110 4.07 14.86 11.71
C PRO A 110 4.89 15.34 10.50
N HIS A 111 5.31 16.60 10.51
CA HIS A 111 6.10 17.16 9.42
C HIS A 111 7.49 16.50 9.30
N GLU A 112 8.15 16.27 10.44
CA GLU A 112 9.46 15.62 10.48
C GLU A 112 9.38 14.15 10.10
N ALA A 113 8.34 13.44 10.58
CA ALA A 113 8.07 12.06 10.20
C ALA A 113 7.89 11.93 8.67
N ALA A 114 7.08 12.82 8.07
CA ALA A 114 6.86 12.85 6.63
C ALA A 114 8.14 13.17 5.84
N GLN A 115 8.94 14.12 6.32
CA GLN A 115 10.22 14.47 5.69
C GLN A 115 11.19 13.29 5.73
N LYS A 116 11.42 12.68 6.91
CA LYS A 116 12.31 11.53 7.03
C LYS A 116 11.83 10.33 6.22
N TYR A 117 10.51 10.11 6.15
CA TYR A 117 9.97 9.05 5.32
C TYR A 117 10.23 9.31 3.83
N SER A 118 10.07 10.56 3.39
CA SER A 118 10.38 10.97 2.02
C SER A 118 11.87 10.79 1.68
N GLU A 119 12.78 11.05 2.64
CA GLU A 119 14.21 10.79 2.51
C GLU A 119 14.50 9.29 2.37
N LYS A 120 13.92 8.44 3.21
CA LYS A 120 14.01 6.97 3.07
C LYS A 120 13.54 6.51 1.69
N LEU A 121 12.40 7.00 1.20
CA LEU A 121 11.93 6.64 -0.14
C LEU A 121 12.96 7.03 -1.23
N LYS A 122 13.58 8.21 -1.14
CA LYS A 122 14.63 8.61 -2.09
C LYS A 122 15.82 7.66 -2.09
N GLU A 123 16.20 7.10 -0.94
CA GLU A 123 17.29 6.11 -0.85
C GLU A 123 16.95 4.82 -1.61
N TYR A 124 15.71 4.34 -1.49
CA TYR A 124 15.26 3.11 -2.15
C TYR A 124 15.00 3.27 -3.65
N PHE A 125 14.43 4.41 -4.06
CA PHE A 125 13.96 4.59 -5.45
C PHE A 125 14.91 5.44 -6.30
N LYS A 126 15.73 6.31 -5.69
CA LYS A 126 16.63 7.31 -6.33
C LYS A 126 15.96 8.33 -7.26
N THR A 127 14.77 8.03 -7.72
CA THR A 127 13.91 8.79 -8.62
C THR A 127 12.49 8.82 -8.04
N VAL A 128 11.48 9.17 -8.83
CA VAL A 128 10.08 9.05 -8.40
C VAL A 128 9.81 7.59 -8.00
N PRO A 129 9.19 7.33 -6.83
CA PRO A 129 8.93 5.96 -6.39
C PRO A 129 8.08 5.14 -7.36
N GLU A 130 8.64 4.03 -7.86
CA GLU A 130 7.97 3.05 -8.71
C GLU A 130 7.84 1.71 -7.98
N PHE A 131 6.61 1.41 -7.56
CA PHE A 131 6.25 0.16 -6.88
C PHE A 131 5.88 -0.93 -7.89
N ASP A 132 6.30 -2.16 -7.61
CA ASP A 132 5.85 -3.34 -8.36
C ASP A 132 4.38 -3.68 -8.05
N LEU A 133 3.93 -3.31 -6.84
CA LEU A 133 2.55 -3.47 -6.39
C LEU A 133 2.19 -2.38 -5.38
N LEU A 134 1.06 -1.71 -5.60
CA LEU A 134 0.51 -0.72 -4.66
C LEU A 134 -0.89 -1.17 -4.22
N LEU A 135 -1.02 -1.54 -2.94
CA LEU A 135 -2.26 -2.00 -2.33
C LEU A 135 -2.85 -0.89 -1.47
N LEU A 136 -3.93 -0.27 -1.95
CA LEU A 136 -4.63 0.81 -1.27
C LEU A 136 -5.97 0.34 -0.73
N GLY A 137 -6.26 0.71 0.51
CA GLY A 137 -7.59 0.54 1.11
C GLY A 137 -8.47 1.76 0.82
N MET A 138 -9.79 1.56 0.78
CA MET A 138 -10.76 2.65 0.70
C MET A 138 -11.75 2.56 1.85
N GLY A 139 -11.92 3.66 2.58
CA GLY A 139 -12.92 3.79 3.63
C GLY A 139 -14.35 3.93 3.06
N PRO A 140 -15.38 3.74 3.90
CA PRO A 140 -16.79 3.83 3.48
C PRO A 140 -17.23 5.24 3.07
N ASP A 141 -16.50 6.26 3.51
CA ASP A 141 -16.62 7.66 3.08
C ASP A 141 -15.86 7.95 1.78
N GLY A 142 -15.12 6.99 1.23
CA GLY A 142 -14.29 7.13 0.04
C GLY A 142 -12.86 7.62 0.29
N HIS A 143 -12.41 7.75 1.55
CA HIS A 143 -11.01 8.09 1.81
C HIS A 143 -10.07 6.95 1.40
N THR A 144 -8.85 7.28 0.97
CA THR A 144 -7.75 6.33 0.79
C THR A 144 -6.51 6.89 1.45
N CYS A 145 -5.65 6.01 1.99
CA CYS A 145 -4.57 6.43 2.87
C CYS A 145 -5.13 7.36 3.97
N SER A 146 -4.46 8.47 4.26
CA SER A 146 -4.98 9.54 5.11
C SER A 146 -5.54 10.74 4.32
N LEU A 147 -6.09 10.49 3.12
CA LEU A 147 -6.67 11.52 2.24
C LEU A 147 -8.20 11.45 2.26
N PHE A 148 -8.81 12.36 3.00
CA PHE A 148 -10.25 12.41 3.23
C PHE A 148 -10.97 13.35 2.26
N PRO A 149 -12.16 12.98 1.76
CA PRO A 149 -13.01 13.88 0.97
C PRO A 149 -13.28 15.21 1.68
N GLY A 150 -13.21 16.32 0.94
CA GLY A 150 -13.43 17.67 1.46
C GLY A 150 -12.29 18.24 2.31
N HIS A 151 -11.24 17.46 2.60
CA HIS A 151 -10.09 17.96 3.35
C HIS A 151 -9.13 18.79 2.46
N LYS A 152 -8.61 19.91 2.96
CA LYS A 152 -7.72 20.81 2.21
C LYS A 152 -6.47 20.14 1.64
N LEU A 153 -5.97 19.09 2.29
CA LEU A 153 -4.81 18.33 1.79
C LEU A 153 -5.17 17.53 0.53
N LEU A 154 -6.39 16.99 0.42
CA LEU A 154 -6.82 16.28 -0.78
C LEU A 154 -6.84 17.23 -1.99
N GLU A 155 -7.36 18.45 -1.80
CA GLU A 155 -7.33 19.50 -2.84
C GLU A 155 -5.89 19.82 -3.30
N LYS A 156 -4.94 19.91 -2.36
CA LYS A 156 -3.53 20.11 -2.71
C LYS A 156 -2.91 18.93 -3.46
N VAL A 157 -3.38 17.72 -3.18
CA VAL A 157 -2.94 16.50 -3.87
C VAL A 157 -3.47 16.46 -5.30
N LEU A 158 -4.77 16.71 -5.48
CA LEU A 158 -5.44 16.67 -6.78
C LEU A 158 -5.10 17.87 -7.67
N HIS A 159 -4.86 19.02 -7.06
CA HIS A 159 -4.59 20.29 -7.74
C HIS A 159 -3.32 20.96 -7.19
N PRO A 160 -2.13 20.37 -7.44
CA PRO A 160 -0.88 20.94 -6.97
C PRO A 160 -0.62 22.30 -7.64
N LYS A 161 -0.44 23.34 -6.83
CA LYS A 161 -0.16 24.68 -7.32
C LYS A 161 1.28 24.80 -7.82
N LYS A 162 1.45 25.50 -8.94
CA LYS A 162 2.78 25.79 -9.50
C LYS A 162 3.60 26.60 -8.48
N GLY A 163 4.81 26.12 -8.17
CA GLY A 163 5.73 26.77 -7.21
C GLY A 163 5.61 26.30 -5.76
N GLU A 164 4.60 25.49 -5.41
CA GLU A 164 4.55 24.85 -4.09
C GLU A 164 5.26 23.47 -4.13
N PRO A 165 5.91 23.04 -3.04
CA PRO A 165 6.41 21.67 -2.93
C PRO A 165 5.27 20.67 -3.16
N ARG A 166 5.46 19.74 -4.09
CA ARG A 166 4.50 18.66 -4.33
C ARG A 166 4.49 17.71 -3.13
N LEU A 167 3.29 17.36 -2.68
CA LEU A 167 3.12 16.32 -1.67
C LEU A 167 3.43 14.95 -2.28
N PRO A 168 4.00 13.99 -1.54
CA PRO A 168 4.29 12.66 -2.09
C PRO A 168 3.09 12.01 -2.80
N ALA A 169 1.88 12.15 -2.23
CA ALA A 169 0.67 11.62 -2.82
C ALA A 169 0.29 12.27 -4.18
N SER A 170 0.70 13.51 -4.47
CA SER A 170 0.45 14.14 -5.78
C SER A 170 1.44 13.71 -6.87
N LEU A 171 2.41 12.88 -6.50
CA LEU A 171 3.33 12.23 -7.44
C LEU A 171 2.84 10.85 -7.86
N VAL A 172 1.71 10.37 -7.32
CA VAL A 172 1.09 9.10 -7.72
C VAL A 172 0.50 9.27 -9.11
N GLU A 173 1.33 8.96 -10.10
CA GLU A 173 0.99 9.01 -11.52
C GLU A 173 1.25 7.61 -12.07
N PRO A 174 0.27 6.69 -12.00
CA PRO A 174 0.49 5.37 -12.56
C PRO A 174 0.57 5.54 -14.09
N THR A 175 1.72 5.18 -14.66
CA THR A 175 2.04 5.31 -16.10
C THR A 175 2.01 3.97 -16.83
N ALA A 176 2.07 2.87 -16.07
CA ALA A 176 2.01 1.49 -16.53
C ALA A 176 1.39 0.59 -15.43
N GLY A 177 1.07 -0.66 -15.80
CA GLY A 177 0.46 -1.63 -14.89
C GLY A 177 -1.07 -1.53 -14.78
N ASP A 178 -1.63 -2.37 -13.90
CA ASP A 178 -3.06 -2.43 -13.61
C ASP A 178 -3.37 -1.75 -12.28
N VAL A 179 -4.40 -0.89 -12.26
CA VAL A 179 -4.96 -0.35 -11.01
C VAL A 179 -6.14 -1.22 -10.60
N VAL A 180 -5.94 -2.02 -9.54
CA VAL A 180 -6.97 -2.90 -8.98
C VAL A 180 -7.55 -2.26 -7.73
N TRP A 181 -8.85 -1.96 -7.76
CA TRP A 181 -9.60 -1.51 -6.59
C TRP A 181 -10.29 -2.69 -5.93
N LEU A 182 -10.00 -2.93 -4.66
CA LEU A 182 -10.71 -3.90 -3.82
C LEU A 182 -11.71 -3.13 -2.96
N LEU A 183 -12.99 -3.30 -3.26
CA LEU A 183 -14.08 -2.64 -2.53
C LEU A 183 -14.87 -3.68 -1.76
N ASP A 184 -15.24 -3.37 -0.52
CA ASP A 184 -16.26 -4.15 0.17
C ASP A 184 -17.66 -3.90 -0.44
N THR A 185 -18.64 -4.70 -0.03
CA THR A 185 -20.01 -4.60 -0.56
C THR A 185 -20.62 -3.22 -0.33
N ALA A 186 -20.33 -2.58 0.81
CA ALA A 186 -20.88 -1.27 1.13
C ALA A 186 -20.31 -0.19 0.19
N ALA A 187 -18.99 -0.14 0.02
CA ALA A 187 -18.33 0.78 -0.89
C ALA A 187 -18.70 0.50 -2.36
N ALA A 188 -18.78 -0.78 -2.75
CA ALA A 188 -19.17 -1.17 -4.11
C ALA A 188 -20.61 -0.74 -4.46
N SER A 189 -21.52 -0.71 -3.48
CA SER A 189 -22.92 -0.29 -3.70
C SER A 189 -23.08 1.17 -4.12
N LEU A 190 -22.05 2.00 -3.90
CA LEU A 190 -22.03 3.42 -4.26
C LEU A 190 -21.49 3.68 -5.67
N LEU A 191 -20.98 2.66 -6.36
CA LEU A 191 -20.49 2.82 -7.73
C LEU A 191 -21.64 2.98 -8.72
N PRO A 192 -21.51 3.85 -9.74
CA PRO A 192 -22.49 3.94 -10.82
C PRO A 192 -22.58 2.59 -11.54
N LYS A 193 -23.82 2.14 -11.79
CA LYS A 193 -24.13 0.90 -12.52
C LYS A 193 -23.88 1.05 -14.01
#